data_AF-A0A6B1ERH3-F1
#
_entry.id   AF-A0A6B1ERH3-F1
#
_cell.length_a   1.000
_cell.length_b   1.000
_cell.length_c   1.000
_cell.angle_alpha   90.00
_cell.angle_beta   90.00
_cell.angle_gamma   90.00
#
_symmetry.space_group_name_H-M   'P 1'
#
loop_
_entity.id
_entity.type
_entity.pdbx_description
1 polymer ?
#
loop_
_entity_poly.entity_id
_entity_poly.type
_entity_poly.pdbx_seq_one_letter_code
_entity_poly.pdbx_strand_id
1 'polypeptide(L)'
;MPLLGDVNRDGVVNILDLVLVASSFAQPVPEGGNPADVNEDGIVNIVDLVKVAGALGGEAAAPAKWSFDLEDTFTRAQIQEWLSEARQFNLTDATAQRGILYLEQLLAALTPKETALLPNYPNPFNPETWIPYQLSEPADVTVTIYAVDGTAVRTLALGHQPIGTYQGKSRAAYWDGRNEFGEPVASGVYFYTLTAGDFTATRKMLIRK
;
A
#
# COMPACT_ATOMS: atom_id res chain seq x y z
N MET A 1 17.44 -16.79 -24.08
CA MET A 1 17.24 -17.39 -22.74
C MET A 1 16.27 -16.51 -21.99
N PRO A 2 15.34 -17.06 -21.20
CA PRO A 2 14.47 -16.24 -20.34
C PRO A 2 15.33 -15.38 -19.40
N LEU A 3 14.87 -14.16 -19.09
CA LEU A 3 15.56 -13.28 -18.15
C LEU A 3 15.43 -13.85 -16.74
N LEU A 4 16.52 -13.84 -15.97
CA LEU A 4 16.48 -14.27 -14.56
C LEU A 4 15.53 -13.35 -13.79
N GLY A 5 14.47 -13.91 -13.19
CA GLY A 5 13.46 -13.17 -12.44
C GLY A 5 12.25 -12.67 -13.26
N ASP A 6 12.20 -12.92 -14.57
CA ASP A 6 11.00 -12.70 -15.40
C ASP A 6 10.07 -13.91 -15.27
N VAL A 7 9.17 -13.83 -14.30
CA VAL A 7 8.31 -14.92 -13.83
C VAL A 7 7.12 -15.08 -14.77
N ASN A 8 6.59 -13.97 -15.31
CA ASN A 8 5.47 -13.99 -16.24
C ASN A 8 5.88 -14.20 -17.71
N ARG A 9 7.19 -14.14 -18.02
CA ARG A 9 7.79 -14.30 -19.35
C ARG A 9 7.37 -13.23 -20.36
N ASP A 10 7.12 -12.01 -19.88
CA ASP A 10 6.80 -10.86 -20.73
C ASP A 10 8.05 -10.15 -21.29
N GLY A 11 9.24 -10.57 -20.86
CA GLY A 11 10.52 -10.01 -21.27
C GLY A 11 11.00 -8.82 -20.42
N VAL A 12 10.32 -8.50 -19.31
CA VAL A 12 10.64 -7.39 -18.41
C VAL A 12 10.50 -7.80 -16.95
N VAL A 13 11.60 -7.84 -16.21
CA VAL A 13 11.57 -8.05 -14.76
C VAL A 13 11.03 -6.78 -14.09
N ASN A 14 9.85 -6.85 -13.46
CA ASN A 14 9.18 -5.74 -12.81
C ASN A 14 8.42 -6.15 -11.53
N ILE A 15 7.70 -5.22 -10.90
CA ILE A 15 6.97 -5.47 -9.65
C ILE A 15 5.94 -6.61 -9.77
N LEU A 16 5.39 -6.84 -10.96
CA LEU A 16 4.45 -7.93 -11.20
C LEU A 16 5.10 -9.31 -11.04
N ASP A 17 6.38 -9.45 -11.36
CA ASP A 17 7.12 -10.70 -11.12
C ASP A 17 7.29 -10.98 -9.63
N LEU A 18 7.58 -9.94 -8.84
CA LEU A 18 7.58 -10.04 -7.37
C LEU A 18 6.21 -10.48 -6.83
N VAL A 19 5.12 -9.95 -7.40
CA VAL A 19 3.74 -10.32 -7.00
C VAL A 19 3.47 -11.78 -7.27
N LEU A 20 3.86 -12.26 -8.45
CA LEU A 20 3.65 -13.64 -8.84
C LEU A 20 4.41 -14.60 -7.92
N VAL A 21 5.65 -14.27 -7.56
CA VAL A 21 6.42 -15.08 -6.61
C VAL A 21 5.78 -15.06 -5.22
N ALA A 22 5.49 -13.88 -4.67
CA ALA A 22 4.84 -13.75 -3.37
C ALA A 22 3.49 -14.50 -3.29
N SER A 23 2.68 -14.43 -4.35
CA SER A 23 1.39 -15.12 -4.42
C SER A 23 1.50 -16.64 -4.53
N SER A 24 2.69 -17.14 -4.88
CA SER A 24 2.97 -18.56 -5.09
C SER A 24 3.67 -19.21 -3.88
N PHE A 25 3.88 -18.49 -2.78
CA PHE A 25 4.50 -19.01 -1.56
C PHE A 25 3.76 -20.27 -1.06
N ALA A 26 4.55 -21.26 -0.62
CA ALA A 26 4.09 -22.55 -0.11
C ALA A 26 3.27 -23.41 -1.10
N GLN A 27 3.31 -23.11 -2.41
CA GLN A 27 2.77 -24.01 -3.44
C GLN A 27 3.82 -25.09 -3.76
N PRO A 28 3.48 -26.38 -3.68
CA PRO A 28 4.36 -27.44 -4.16
C PRO A 28 4.57 -27.27 -5.67
N VAL A 29 5.81 -27.36 -6.12
CA VAL A 29 6.16 -27.26 -7.54
C VAL A 29 5.60 -28.48 -8.29
N PRO A 30 4.68 -28.31 -9.26
CA PRO A 30 4.12 -29.44 -10.00
C PRO A 30 5.18 -30.07 -10.92
N GLU A 31 4.92 -31.28 -11.45
CA GLU A 31 5.86 -32.04 -12.30
C GLU A 31 6.28 -31.33 -13.62
N GLY A 32 5.75 -30.13 -13.90
CA GLY A 32 6.16 -29.24 -15.00
C GLY A 32 7.00 -28.02 -14.59
N GLY A 33 7.41 -27.93 -13.31
CA GLY A 33 8.09 -26.76 -12.74
C GLY A 33 7.12 -25.64 -12.34
N ASN A 34 7.64 -24.64 -11.64
CA ASN A 34 6.91 -23.41 -11.29
C ASN A 34 7.79 -22.22 -11.69
N PRO A 35 7.35 -21.31 -12.58
CA PRO A 35 8.13 -20.12 -12.92
C PRO A 35 8.49 -19.22 -11.72
N ALA A 36 7.78 -19.35 -10.61
CA ALA A 36 8.08 -18.66 -9.36
C ALA A 36 9.18 -19.34 -8.52
N ASP A 37 9.56 -20.59 -8.81
CA ASP A 37 10.74 -21.27 -8.27
C ASP A 37 11.95 -20.86 -9.10
N VAL A 38 12.54 -19.72 -8.73
CA VAL A 38 13.58 -19.01 -9.48
C VAL A 38 14.96 -19.59 -9.17
N ASN A 39 15.12 -20.25 -8.02
CA ASN A 39 16.35 -20.94 -7.66
C ASN A 39 16.38 -22.43 -8.07
N GLU A 40 15.26 -22.96 -8.55
CA GLU A 40 15.05 -24.35 -8.99
C GLU A 40 15.30 -25.37 -7.86
N ASP A 41 14.96 -25.02 -6.62
CA ASP A 41 15.11 -25.91 -5.45
C ASP A 41 13.87 -26.78 -5.17
N GLY A 42 12.80 -26.59 -5.94
CA GLY A 42 11.54 -27.31 -5.82
C GLY A 42 10.56 -26.70 -4.82
N ILE A 43 10.85 -25.53 -4.23
CA ILE A 43 10.03 -24.86 -3.21
C ILE A 43 9.98 -23.35 -3.47
N VAL A 44 8.81 -22.81 -3.82
CA VAL A 44 8.64 -21.35 -3.91
C VAL A 44 8.61 -20.71 -2.52
N ASN A 45 9.62 -19.91 -2.21
CA ASN A 45 9.80 -19.26 -0.92
C ASN A 45 10.51 -17.89 -1.01
N ILE A 46 10.90 -17.35 0.15
CA ILE A 46 11.57 -16.04 0.26
C ILE A 46 12.87 -15.94 -0.56
N VAL A 47 13.59 -17.04 -0.75
CA VAL A 47 14.82 -17.07 -1.54
C VAL A 47 14.52 -16.73 -3.01
N ASP A 48 13.40 -17.21 -3.56
CA ASP A 48 12.96 -16.86 -4.91
C ASP A 48 12.59 -15.40 -5.03
N LEU A 49 11.81 -14.90 -4.07
CA LEU A 49 11.37 -13.50 -4.05
C LEU A 49 12.56 -12.56 -4.00
N VAL A 50 13.54 -12.87 -3.15
CA VAL A 50 14.78 -12.11 -3.02
C VAL A 50 15.61 -12.16 -4.31
N LYS A 51 15.64 -13.29 -5.03
CA LYS A 51 16.30 -13.37 -6.34
C LYS A 51 15.61 -12.50 -7.40
N VAL A 52 14.28 -12.50 -7.46
CA VAL A 52 13.52 -11.63 -8.36
C VAL A 52 13.74 -10.16 -8.00
N ALA A 53 13.70 -9.81 -6.70
CA ALA A 53 14.00 -8.47 -6.24
C ALA A 53 15.40 -7.99 -6.68
N GLY A 54 16.39 -8.90 -6.63
CA GLY A 54 17.76 -8.61 -7.06
C GLY A 54 17.91 -8.37 -8.55
N ALA A 55 16.99 -8.90 -9.37
CA ALA A 55 16.96 -8.73 -10.82
C ALA A 55 16.27 -7.42 -11.26
N LEU A 56 15.41 -6.81 -10.43
CA LEU A 56 14.75 -5.51 -10.70
C LEU A 56 15.70 -4.32 -10.80
N GLY A 57 16.92 -4.44 -10.27
CA GLY A 57 17.92 -3.37 -10.24
C GLY A 57 18.66 -3.12 -11.56
N GLY A 58 18.35 -3.85 -12.64
CA GLY A 58 18.88 -3.60 -13.98
C GLY A 58 18.08 -2.51 -14.69
N GLU A 59 18.70 -1.36 -14.93
CA GLU A 59 18.22 -0.21 -15.72
C GLU A 59 16.69 0.09 -15.69
N ALA A 60 16.31 1.11 -14.90
CA ALA A 60 15.05 1.88 -15.00
C ALA A 60 13.86 1.51 -14.08
N ALA A 61 14.04 1.61 -12.77
CA ALA A 61 12.93 1.48 -11.82
C ALA A 61 13.18 2.27 -10.52
N ALA A 62 13.08 3.60 -10.58
CA ALA A 62 13.03 4.38 -9.34
C ALA A 62 11.69 4.12 -8.61
N PRO A 63 11.68 3.75 -7.31
CA PRO A 63 10.44 3.46 -6.56
C PRO A 63 9.49 4.66 -6.42
N ALA A 64 9.94 5.87 -6.77
CA ALA A 64 9.20 7.12 -6.60
C ALA A 64 7.96 7.28 -7.52
N LYS A 65 7.85 6.51 -8.62
CA LYS A 65 6.69 6.62 -9.53
C LYS A 65 5.52 5.69 -9.19
N TRP A 66 5.66 4.83 -8.20
CA TRP A 66 4.73 3.72 -7.97
C TRP A 66 3.97 3.81 -6.64
N SER A 67 4.12 4.90 -5.89
CA SER A 67 3.62 5.02 -4.52
C SER A 67 2.09 4.89 -4.38
N PHE A 68 1.32 5.10 -5.44
CA PHE A 68 -0.15 5.03 -5.38
C PHE A 68 -0.70 3.60 -5.49
N ASP A 69 -0.05 2.71 -6.25
CA ASP A 69 -0.53 1.32 -6.48
C ASP A 69 0.24 0.27 -5.65
N LEU A 70 1.43 0.62 -5.13
CA LEU A 70 2.27 -0.31 -4.39
C LEU A 70 1.65 -0.80 -3.08
N GLU A 71 1.00 0.07 -2.29
CA GLU A 71 0.37 -0.39 -1.03
C GLU A 71 -0.92 -1.20 -1.24
N ASP A 72 -1.54 -1.11 -2.41
CA ASP A 72 -2.63 -2.01 -2.83
C ASP A 72 -2.08 -3.37 -3.29
N THR A 73 -0.80 -3.41 -3.69
CA THR A 73 -0.11 -4.62 -4.15
C THR A 73 0.56 -5.36 -2.99
N PHE A 74 1.34 -4.63 -2.18
CA PHE A 74 2.07 -5.12 -1.02
C PHE A 74 2.01 -4.12 0.13
N THR A 75 1.65 -4.61 1.30
CA THR A 75 1.72 -3.83 2.52
C THR A 75 3.15 -3.74 3.03
N ARG A 76 3.44 -2.66 3.77
CA ARG A 76 4.68 -2.54 4.53
C ARG A 76 4.96 -3.76 5.41
N ALA A 77 3.93 -4.29 6.07
CA ALA A 77 4.05 -5.44 6.97
C ALA A 77 4.54 -6.68 6.22
N GLN A 78 4.02 -6.94 5.02
CA GLN A 78 4.48 -8.05 4.18
C GLN A 78 5.96 -7.91 3.81
N ILE A 79 6.41 -6.71 3.44
CA ILE A 79 7.83 -6.49 3.10
C ILE A 79 8.73 -6.67 4.34
N GLN A 80 8.27 -6.23 5.51
CA GLN A 80 8.99 -6.46 6.77
C GLN A 80 9.10 -7.95 7.10
N GLU A 81 8.03 -8.71 6.90
CA GLU A 81 7.99 -10.17 7.07
C GLU A 81 8.99 -10.85 6.13
N TRP A 82 8.97 -10.52 4.84
CA TRP A 82 9.93 -11.04 3.85
C TRP A 82 11.38 -10.73 4.20
N LEU A 83 11.67 -9.50 4.61
CA LEU A 83 13.02 -9.13 5.06
C LEU A 83 13.43 -9.91 6.32
N SER A 84 12.48 -10.17 7.23
CA SER A 84 12.75 -10.95 8.44
C SER A 84 13.04 -12.42 8.11
N GLU A 85 12.30 -13.01 7.16
CA GLU A 85 12.52 -14.37 6.68
C GLU A 85 13.84 -14.48 5.91
N ALA A 86 14.12 -13.58 4.97
CA ALA A 86 15.34 -13.57 4.16
C ALA A 86 16.61 -13.57 5.04
N ARG A 87 16.57 -12.86 6.17
CA ARG A 87 17.67 -12.80 7.15
C ARG A 87 17.94 -14.15 7.83
N GLN A 88 16.98 -15.08 7.84
CA GLN A 88 17.16 -16.43 8.39
C GLN A 88 17.93 -17.35 7.43
N PHE A 89 17.90 -17.07 6.12
CA PHE A 89 18.50 -17.94 5.09
C PHE A 89 19.99 -17.70 4.83
N ASN A 90 20.66 -16.81 5.57
CA ASN A 90 22.09 -16.46 5.42
C ASN A 90 22.53 -16.35 3.94
N LEU A 91 21.78 -15.57 3.15
CA LEU A 91 21.99 -15.43 1.72
C LEU A 91 23.22 -14.57 1.43
N THR A 92 24.29 -15.17 0.91
CA THR A 92 25.57 -14.49 0.66
C THR A 92 25.84 -14.17 -0.81
N ASP A 93 25.05 -14.70 -1.75
CA ASP A 93 25.26 -14.41 -3.16
C ASP A 93 24.87 -12.97 -3.52
N ALA A 94 25.55 -12.41 -4.52
CA ALA A 94 25.41 -11.00 -4.88
C ALA A 94 23.99 -10.63 -5.36
N THR A 95 23.27 -11.56 -6.00
CA THR A 95 21.90 -11.31 -6.48
C THR A 95 20.95 -11.21 -5.30
N ALA A 96 21.05 -12.14 -4.35
CA ALA A 96 20.21 -12.11 -3.17
C ALA A 96 20.47 -10.88 -2.29
N GLN A 97 21.75 -10.49 -2.12
CA GLN A 97 22.10 -9.27 -1.39
C GLN A 97 21.50 -8.01 -2.04
N ARG A 98 21.50 -7.92 -3.39
CA ARG A 98 20.83 -6.83 -4.11
C ARG A 98 19.32 -6.85 -3.90
N GLY A 99 18.71 -8.03 -3.87
CA GLY A 99 17.28 -8.18 -3.63
C GLY A 99 16.87 -7.72 -2.23
N ILE A 100 17.64 -8.08 -1.21
CA ILE A 100 17.44 -7.58 0.16
C ILE A 100 17.54 -6.05 0.18
N LEU A 101 18.57 -5.46 -0.43
CA LEU A 101 18.72 -4.01 -0.51
C LEU A 101 17.54 -3.33 -1.24
N TYR A 102 17.03 -3.94 -2.31
CA TYR A 102 15.85 -3.44 -3.01
C TYR A 102 14.61 -3.44 -2.11
N LEU A 103 14.36 -4.55 -1.40
CA LEU A 103 13.25 -4.65 -0.45
C LEU A 103 13.38 -3.65 0.71
N GLU A 104 14.59 -3.40 1.21
CA GLU A 104 14.86 -2.37 2.22
C GLU A 104 14.57 -0.96 1.69
N GLN A 105 14.95 -0.65 0.45
CA GLN A 105 14.61 0.62 -0.20
C GLN A 105 13.11 0.77 -0.43
N LEU A 106 12.42 -0.31 -0.81
CA LEU A 106 10.97 -0.32 -0.97
C LEU A 106 10.27 -0.08 0.37
N LEU A 107 10.71 -0.75 1.44
CA LEU A 107 10.22 -0.54 2.80
C LEU A 107 10.40 0.92 3.24
N ALA A 108 11.56 1.51 2.97
CA ALA A 108 11.83 2.91 3.29
C ALA A 108 10.93 3.87 2.50
N ALA A 109 10.65 3.57 1.23
CA ALA A 109 9.75 4.38 0.39
C ALA A 109 8.28 4.30 0.85
N LEU A 110 7.85 3.17 1.39
CA LEU A 110 6.50 2.94 1.93
C LEU A 110 6.35 3.35 3.40
N THR A 111 7.35 4.03 3.97
CA THR A 111 7.30 4.52 5.35
C THR A 111 7.06 6.02 5.34
N PRO A 112 5.84 6.49 5.63
CA PRO A 112 5.57 7.91 5.76
C PRO A 112 6.42 8.52 6.86
N LYS A 113 7.05 9.67 6.57
CA LYS A 113 7.87 10.39 7.55
C LYS A 113 7.04 11.27 8.49
N GLU A 114 5.83 11.62 8.06
CA GLU A 114 4.92 12.52 8.77
C GLU A 114 3.48 12.00 8.64
N THR A 115 2.70 12.15 9.70
CA THR A 115 1.25 11.98 9.65
C THR A 115 0.63 13.17 8.92
N ALA A 116 -0.28 12.90 7.97
CA ALA A 116 -0.92 13.96 7.19
C ALA A 116 -2.34 13.58 6.73
N LEU A 117 -3.22 14.58 6.70
CA LEU A 117 -4.51 14.52 6.02
C LEU A 117 -4.38 15.06 4.59
N LEU A 118 -4.77 14.26 3.60
CA LEU A 118 -4.64 14.59 2.18
C LEU A 118 -5.98 15.07 1.60
N PRO A 119 -5.98 15.73 0.42
CA PRO A 119 -7.22 16.15 -0.21
C PRO A 119 -8.12 14.95 -0.56
N ASN A 120 -9.40 15.04 -0.20
CA ASN A 120 -10.39 14.07 -0.63
C ASN A 120 -10.54 14.04 -2.17
N TYR A 121 -10.82 12.85 -2.71
CA TYR A 121 -11.04 12.64 -4.14
C TYR A 121 -12.23 11.69 -4.35
N PRO A 122 -13.14 11.97 -5.30
CA PRO A 122 -13.23 13.21 -6.07
C PRO A 122 -13.58 14.42 -5.19
N ASN A 123 -13.29 15.63 -5.69
CA ASN A 123 -13.74 16.90 -5.09
C ASN A 123 -13.85 17.97 -6.21
N PRO A 124 -15.05 18.44 -6.58
CA PRO A 124 -16.35 18.11 -5.99
C PRO A 124 -16.75 16.64 -6.21
N PHE A 125 -17.59 16.09 -5.32
CA PHE A 125 -18.04 14.70 -5.40
C PHE A 125 -19.56 14.54 -5.46
N ASN A 126 -20.03 13.37 -5.93
CA ASN A 126 -21.44 13.00 -6.03
C ASN A 126 -21.68 11.48 -5.97
N PRO A 127 -22.36 10.94 -4.94
CA PRO A 127 -22.44 11.43 -3.57
C PRO A 127 -21.27 10.92 -2.71
N GLU A 128 -20.32 10.17 -3.27
CA GLU A 128 -19.25 9.50 -2.52
C GLU A 128 -17.86 10.11 -2.74
N THR A 129 -17.02 10.07 -1.70
CA THR A 129 -15.63 10.52 -1.75
C THR A 129 -14.74 9.67 -0.84
N TRP A 130 -13.46 9.61 -1.18
CA TRP A 130 -12.42 9.02 -0.35
C TRP A 130 -11.59 10.12 0.28
N ILE A 131 -11.25 9.96 1.54
CA ILE A 131 -10.49 10.90 2.36
C ILE A 131 -9.14 10.25 2.67
N PRO A 132 -8.12 10.53 1.84
CA PRO A 132 -6.82 9.92 1.99
C PRO A 132 -6.05 10.54 3.15
N TYR A 133 -5.23 9.71 3.81
CA TYR A 133 -4.34 10.14 4.88
C TYR A 133 -3.08 9.27 4.89
N GLN A 134 -2.11 9.63 5.73
CA GLN A 134 -0.93 8.82 5.99
C GLN A 134 -0.58 8.94 7.47
N LEU A 135 -0.01 7.88 8.03
CA LEU A 135 0.41 7.81 9.42
C LEU A 135 1.92 7.54 9.48
N SER A 136 2.67 8.40 10.18
CA SER A 136 4.10 8.15 10.47
C SER A 136 4.32 7.27 11.69
N GLU A 137 3.27 6.99 12.46
CA GLU A 137 3.26 6.10 13.62
C GLU A 137 1.85 5.46 13.74
N PRO A 138 1.72 4.24 14.30
CA PRO A 138 0.41 3.64 14.53
C PRO A 138 -0.49 4.51 15.43
N ALA A 139 -1.77 4.64 15.10
CA ALA A 139 -2.70 5.50 15.84
C ALA A 139 -4.16 5.03 15.72
N ASP A 140 -4.99 5.38 16.69
CA ASP A 140 -6.45 5.32 16.54
C ASP A 140 -6.91 6.49 15.67
N VAL A 141 -7.55 6.17 14.54
CA VAL A 141 -7.95 7.13 13.52
C VAL A 141 -9.44 7.37 13.54
N THR A 142 -9.82 8.65 13.59
CA THR A 142 -11.20 9.11 13.42
C THR A 142 -11.25 10.23 12.40
N VAL A 143 -12.24 10.20 11.50
CA VAL A 143 -12.58 11.31 10.62
C VAL A 143 -13.97 11.83 10.99
N THR A 144 -14.05 13.07 11.46
CA THR A 144 -15.35 13.72 11.73
C THR A 144 -15.65 14.75 10.66
N ILE A 145 -16.85 14.68 10.11
CA ILE A 145 -17.37 15.55 9.06
C ILE A 145 -18.30 16.57 9.70
N TYR A 146 -18.14 17.82 9.31
CA TYR A 146 -18.87 18.97 9.84
C TYR A 146 -19.54 19.77 8.72
N ALA A 147 -20.72 20.31 9.02
CA ALA A 147 -21.35 21.36 8.22
C ALA A 147 -20.63 22.71 8.44
N VAL A 148 -20.98 23.72 7.63
CA VAL A 148 -20.34 25.06 7.66
C VAL A 148 -20.53 25.77 9.00
N ASP A 149 -21.61 25.46 9.71
CA ASP A 149 -21.91 26.00 11.04
C ASP A 149 -21.16 25.26 12.18
N GLY A 150 -20.34 24.26 11.86
CA GLY A 150 -19.61 23.44 12.82
C GLY A 150 -20.40 22.26 13.37
N THR A 151 -21.65 22.04 12.94
CA THR A 151 -22.45 20.88 13.34
C THR A 151 -21.80 19.59 12.83
N ALA A 152 -21.57 18.62 13.73
CA ALA A 152 -21.10 17.29 13.34
C ALA A 152 -22.17 16.56 12.52
N VAL A 153 -21.80 16.14 11.32
CA VAL A 153 -22.68 15.48 10.33
C VAL A 153 -22.50 13.98 10.39
N ARG A 154 -21.25 13.51 10.46
CA ARG A 154 -20.90 12.09 10.51
C ARG A 154 -19.50 11.88 11.08
N THR A 155 -19.30 10.79 11.82
CA THR A 155 -18.01 10.33 12.34
C THR A 155 -17.69 8.98 11.74
N LEU A 156 -16.51 8.87 11.14
CA LEU A 156 -15.95 7.64 10.61
C LEU A 156 -14.86 7.16 11.58
N ALA A 157 -15.22 6.21 12.45
CA ALA A 157 -14.28 5.57 13.37
C ALA A 157 -13.53 4.46 12.62
N LEU A 158 -12.29 4.72 12.21
CA LEU A 158 -11.47 3.75 11.48
C LEU A 158 -10.68 2.84 12.44
N GLY A 159 -10.69 3.14 13.74
CA GLY A 159 -10.03 2.36 14.78
C GLY A 159 -8.51 2.45 14.70
N HIS A 160 -7.83 1.48 15.31
CA HIS A 160 -6.38 1.42 15.33
C HIS A 160 -5.83 1.09 13.94
N GLN A 161 -4.95 1.94 13.43
CA GLN A 161 -4.35 1.85 12.12
C GLN A 161 -2.81 1.81 12.24
N PRO A 162 -2.13 0.87 11.57
CA PRO A 162 -0.67 0.82 11.57
C PRO A 162 -0.05 2.00 10.80
N ILE A 163 1.25 2.18 10.96
CA ILE A 163 2.05 3.08 10.13
C ILE A 163 1.88 2.75 8.64
N GLY A 164 1.66 3.76 7.80
CA GLY A 164 1.47 3.56 6.36
C GLY A 164 0.62 4.61 5.66
N THR A 165 0.39 4.38 4.37
CA THR A 165 -0.34 5.29 3.49
C THR A 165 -1.75 4.77 3.23
N TYR A 166 -2.74 5.65 3.31
CA TYR A 166 -4.16 5.32 3.16
C TYR A 166 -4.75 6.15 2.01
N GLN A 167 -4.19 5.98 0.81
CA GLN A 167 -4.56 6.77 -0.37
C GLN A 167 -5.48 6.03 -1.35
N GLY A 168 -5.33 4.71 -1.46
CA GLY A 168 -6.16 3.85 -2.31
C GLY A 168 -7.60 3.75 -1.80
N LYS A 169 -8.56 3.49 -2.71
CA LYS A 169 -9.99 3.37 -2.37
C LYS A 169 -10.29 2.26 -1.36
N SER A 170 -9.43 1.24 -1.34
CA SER A 170 -9.42 0.09 -0.44
C SER A 170 -9.11 0.47 1.02
N ARG A 171 -8.40 1.59 1.25
CA ARG A 171 -7.79 1.94 2.54
C ARG A 171 -8.14 3.34 3.04
N ALA A 172 -8.39 4.29 2.15
CA ALA A 172 -8.79 5.64 2.52
C ALA A 172 -10.13 5.65 3.29
N ALA A 173 -10.37 6.67 4.11
CA ALA A 173 -11.66 6.80 4.77
C ALA A 173 -12.75 7.07 3.73
N TYR A 174 -13.88 6.39 3.83
CA TYR A 174 -14.96 6.49 2.85
C TYR A 174 -16.16 7.26 3.41
N TRP A 175 -16.67 8.21 2.63
CA TRP A 175 -17.93 8.88 2.93
C TRP A 175 -18.88 8.84 1.73
N ASP A 176 -20.12 8.43 1.98
CA ASP A 176 -21.21 8.26 1.00
C ASP A 176 -22.13 9.49 0.88
N GLY A 177 -21.77 10.61 1.51
CA GLY A 177 -22.59 11.82 1.51
C GLY A 177 -23.85 11.72 2.37
N ARG A 178 -23.88 10.86 3.40
CA ARG A 178 -24.96 10.72 4.39
C ARG A 178 -24.55 11.16 5.78
N ASN A 179 -25.52 11.63 6.57
CA ASN A 179 -25.35 11.95 8.00
C ASN A 179 -25.38 10.68 8.88
N GLU A 180 -25.25 10.85 10.20
CA GLU A 180 -25.35 9.76 11.20
C GLU A 180 -26.65 8.95 11.15
N PHE A 181 -27.75 9.56 10.67
CA PHE A 181 -29.05 8.88 10.53
C PHE A 181 -29.21 8.16 9.18
N GLY A 182 -28.16 8.16 8.34
CA GLY A 182 -28.19 7.57 7.00
C GLY A 182 -28.90 8.42 5.96
N GLU A 183 -29.25 9.67 6.27
CA GLU A 183 -29.95 10.57 5.36
C GLU A 183 -28.95 11.30 4.45
N PRO A 184 -29.25 11.47 3.15
CA PRO A 184 -28.37 12.21 2.25
C PRO A 184 -28.26 13.69 2.66
N VAL A 185 -27.04 14.22 2.73
CA VAL A 185 -26.80 15.64 3.05
C VAL A 185 -27.04 16.56 1.84
N ALA A 186 -27.25 17.85 2.05
CA ALA A 186 -27.46 18.80 0.96
C ALA A 186 -26.18 19.05 0.13
N SER A 187 -26.32 19.52 -1.12
CA SER A 187 -25.20 20.09 -1.89
C SER A 187 -24.61 21.29 -1.14
N GLY A 188 -23.28 21.37 -1.04
CA GLY A 188 -22.64 22.44 -0.28
C GLY A 188 -21.21 22.17 0.15
N VAL A 189 -20.66 23.13 0.90
CA VAL A 189 -19.34 23.01 1.51
C VAL A 189 -19.46 22.26 2.83
N TYR A 190 -18.55 21.33 3.06
CA TYR A 190 -18.38 20.61 4.32
C TYR A 190 -16.91 20.64 4.72
N PHE A 191 -16.64 20.40 5.99
CA PHE A 191 -15.30 20.24 6.53
C PHE A 191 -15.14 18.83 7.05
N TYR A 192 -13.91 18.30 7.01
CA TYR A 192 -13.57 17.03 7.62
C TYR A 192 -12.28 17.19 8.40
N THR A 193 -12.27 16.63 9.61
CA THR A 193 -11.14 16.64 10.53
C THR A 193 -10.68 15.21 10.75
N LEU A 194 -9.40 14.95 10.47
CA LEU A 194 -8.72 13.73 10.86
C LEU A 194 -8.12 13.94 12.25
N THR A 195 -8.33 12.97 13.14
CA THR A 195 -7.62 12.84 14.41
C THR A 195 -6.90 11.50 14.42
N ALA A 196 -5.60 11.52 14.71
CA ALA A 196 -4.74 10.34 14.78
C ALA A 196 -3.66 10.55 15.87
N GLY A 197 -3.90 10.03 17.07
CA GLY A 197 -3.06 10.34 18.23
C GLY A 197 -3.08 11.86 18.52
N ASP A 198 -1.89 12.46 18.62
CA ASP A 198 -1.74 13.92 18.82
C ASP A 198 -1.91 14.74 17.54
N PHE A 199 -1.98 14.08 16.38
CA PHE A 199 -2.17 14.77 15.10
C PHE A 199 -3.64 15.11 14.88
N THR A 200 -3.91 16.37 14.54
CA THR A 200 -5.21 16.81 14.02
C THR A 200 -5.04 17.71 12.80
N ALA A 201 -5.86 17.49 11.79
CA ALA A 201 -5.90 18.35 10.61
C ALA A 201 -7.31 18.43 10.03
N THR A 202 -7.68 19.61 9.56
CA THR A 202 -9.00 19.86 8.94
C THR A 202 -8.83 20.31 7.50
N ARG A 203 -9.70 19.82 6.61
CA ARG A 203 -9.78 20.24 5.20
C ARG A 203 -11.24 20.48 4.82
N LYS A 204 -11.44 21.17 3.70
CA LYS A 204 -12.76 21.43 3.11
C LYS A 204 -13.04 20.48 1.95
N MET A 205 -14.31 20.15 1.75
CA MET A 205 -14.81 19.40 0.60
C MET A 205 -16.11 20.02 0.07
N LEU A 206 -16.41 19.77 -1.20
CA LEU A 206 -17.61 20.24 -1.87
C LEU A 206 -18.41 19.04 -2.40
N ILE A 207 -19.66 18.90 -1.94
CA ILE A 207 -20.61 17.92 -2.48
C ILE A 207 -21.52 18.60 -3.49
N ARG A 208 -21.68 17.97 -4.66
CA ARG A 208 -22.53 18.46 -5.76
C ARG A 208 -23.40 17.32 -6.30
N LYS A 209 -24.62 17.24 -5.80
CA LYS A 209 -25.64 16.29 -6.26
C LYS A 209 -26.29 16.72 -7.57
#